data_AF-A0A7C9AP76-F1
#
_entry.id   AF-A0A7C9AP76-F1
#
_cell.length_a   1.000
_cell.length_b   1.000
_cell.length_c   1.000
_cell.angle_alpha   90.00
_cell.angle_beta   90.00
_cell.angle_gamma   90.00
#
_symmetry.space_group_name_H-M   'P 1'
#
loop_
_entity.id
_entity.type
_entity.pdbx_description
1 polymer ?
#
loop_
_entity_poly.entity_id
_entity_poly.type
_entity_poly.pdbx_seq_one_letter_code
_entity_poly.pdbx_strand_id
1 'polypeptide(L)'
;CNTVLVDPQKAIRKLPRVQHLYAQLKGRLRNEDDEFDILSSLHPSPAVCGFPTEEARCLIAETEKFDRGMYAGPIGWFGGEEAEFAVGIRSALVKQGVGAFLYAGTGIVEGSNPSSEWEELELKIMQFTKLLRLEVPLLDNVL
;
A
#
# COMPACT_ATOMS: atom_id res chain seq x y z
N CYS A 1 21.57 9.73 2.90
CA CYS A 1 22.18 9.67 1.55
C CYS A 1 23.19 10.79 1.30
N ASN A 2 24.35 10.47 0.70
CA ASN A 2 25.36 11.46 0.27
C ASN A 2 25.04 12.02 -1.12
N THR A 3 24.37 11.24 -1.96
CA THR A 3 23.84 11.66 -3.25
C THR A 3 22.54 10.91 -3.51
N VAL A 4 21.54 11.60 -4.03
CA VAL A 4 20.31 11.00 -4.54
C VAL A 4 20.29 11.25 -6.04
N LEU A 5 20.23 10.18 -6.83
CA LEU A 5 20.09 10.27 -8.28
C LEU A 5 18.61 10.07 -8.61
N VAL A 6 17.93 11.18 -8.88
CA VAL A 6 16.52 11.18 -9.26
C VAL A 6 16.43 11.44 -10.76
N ASP A 7 16.44 10.37 -11.55
CA ASP A 7 16.02 10.39 -12.96
C ASP A 7 14.91 9.35 -13.18
N PRO A 8 13.71 9.61 -12.63
CA PRO A 8 12.63 8.62 -12.62
C PRO A 8 12.05 8.47 -14.02
N GLN A 9 12.52 7.48 -14.76
CA GLN A 9 11.81 7.02 -15.94
C GLN A 9 10.54 6.29 -15.51
N LYS A 10 9.39 6.88 -15.84
CA LYS A 10 8.09 6.28 -15.61
C LYS A 10 7.90 5.11 -16.57
N ALA A 11 7.54 3.96 -16.03
CA ALA A 11 7.26 2.76 -16.81
C ALA A 11 5.97 2.10 -16.32
N ILE A 12 5.37 1.28 -17.20
CA ILE A 12 4.21 0.47 -16.84
C ILE A 12 4.68 -0.90 -16.38
N ARG A 13 4.36 -1.24 -15.13
CA ARG A 13 4.47 -2.60 -14.60
C ARG A 13 3.14 -3.31 -14.83
N LYS A 14 3.12 -4.25 -15.77
CA LYS A 14 1.94 -5.07 -16.08
C LYS A 14 1.87 -6.26 -15.12
N LEU A 15 0.81 -6.35 -14.34
CA LEU A 15 0.45 -7.53 -13.55
C LEU A 15 -0.79 -8.20 -14.18
N PRO A 16 -1.12 -9.47 -13.83
CA PRO A 16 -2.21 -10.20 -14.46
C PRO A 16 -3.60 -9.54 -14.40
N ARG A 17 -3.83 -8.65 -13.43
CA ARG A 17 -5.15 -8.03 -13.17
C ARG A 17 -5.14 -6.51 -13.09
N VAL A 18 -3.96 -5.90 -12.98
CA VAL A 18 -3.79 -4.47 -12.75
C VAL A 18 -2.49 -4.02 -13.40
N GLN A 19 -2.44 -2.78 -13.86
CA GLN A 19 -1.22 -2.16 -14.33
C GLN A 19 -0.84 -1.04 -13.37
N HIS A 20 0.43 -0.96 -13.01
CA HIS A 20 0.95 0.09 -12.15
C HIS A 20 1.90 0.97 -12.94
N LEU A 21 1.72 2.29 -12.82
CA LEU A 21 2.78 3.24 -13.14
C LEU A 21 3.83 3.15 -12.04
N TYR A 22 5.10 2.95 -12.40
CA TYR A 22 6.18 2.95 -11.43
C TYR A 22 7.37 3.76 -11.93
N ALA A 23 8.18 4.23 -10.99
CA ALA A 23 9.47 4.84 -11.24
C ALA A 23 10.47 4.29 -10.23
N GLN A 24 11.70 4.02 -10.67
CA GLN A 24 12.77 3.55 -9.78
C GLN A 24 13.59 4.75 -9.30
N LEU A 25 13.73 4.87 -7.99
CA LEU A 25 14.63 5.83 -7.35
C LEU A 25 15.86 5.08 -6.85
N LYS A 26 17.05 5.67 -7.04
CA LYS A 26 18.33 5.10 -6.57
C LYS A 26 19.13 6.16 -5.84
N GLY A 27 19.82 5.76 -4.79
CA GLY A 27 20.69 6.62 -4.01
C GLY A 27 21.79 5.82 -3.35
N ARG A 28 22.85 6.51 -2.89
CA ARG A 28 23.92 5.91 -2.09
C ARG A 28 23.77 6.36 -0.65
N LEU A 29 23.70 5.39 0.27
CA LEU A 29 23.68 5.63 1.71
C LEU A 29 24.94 6.36 2.16
N ARG A 30 24.89 7.06 3.31
CA ARG A 30 26.09 7.70 3.87
C ARG A 30 26.91 6.65 4.60
N ASN A 31 26.21 5.87 5.44
CA ASN A 31 26.72 4.72 6.17
C ASN A 31 25.78 3.53 5.96
N GLU A 32 26.28 2.31 6.17
CA GLU A 32 25.50 1.07 6.05
C GLU A 32 24.37 1.00 7.09
N ASP A 33 24.60 1.54 8.29
CA ASP A 33 23.61 1.58 9.38
C ASP A 33 22.46 2.60 9.16
N ASP A 34 22.46 3.37 8.06
CA ASP A 34 21.41 4.38 7.77
C ASP A 34 20.08 3.75 7.29
N GLU A 35 20.02 2.42 7.08
CA GLU A 35 18.89 1.72 6.46
C GLU A 35 17.55 1.91 7.19
N PHE A 36 17.57 1.93 8.53
CA PHE A 36 16.38 2.18 9.34
C PHE A 36 15.86 3.62 9.20
N ASP A 37 16.77 4.59 9.18
CA ASP A 37 16.43 6.01 9.00
C ASP A 37 15.86 6.27 7.61
N ILE A 38 16.40 5.60 6.58
CA ILE A 38 15.85 5.68 5.23
C ILE A 38 14.44 5.11 5.18
N LEU A 39 14.21 3.90 5.71
CA LEU A 39 12.87 3.30 5.76
C LEU A 39 11.88 4.22 6.48
N SER A 40 12.26 4.75 7.65
CA SER A 40 11.44 5.64 8.47
C SER A 40 11.15 6.98 7.78
N SER A 41 12.07 7.48 6.96
CA SER A 41 11.87 8.72 6.19
C SER A 41 10.97 8.54 4.95
N LEU A 42 10.96 7.35 4.36
CA LEU A 42 10.19 7.05 3.14
C LEU A 42 8.78 6.55 3.45
N HIS A 43 8.56 6.01 4.64
CA HIS A 43 7.28 5.46 5.07
C HIS A 43 6.54 6.39 6.05
N PRO A 44 5.23 6.64 5.88
CA PRO A 44 4.40 6.18 4.77
C PRO A 44 4.61 7.02 3.51
N SER A 45 4.60 6.35 2.36
CA SER A 45 4.66 7.07 1.09
C SER A 45 3.28 7.68 0.74
N PRO A 46 3.24 8.73 -0.11
CA PRO A 46 1.97 9.29 -0.58
C PRO A 46 1.06 8.28 -1.28
N ALA A 47 1.59 7.18 -1.80
CA ALA A 47 0.82 6.16 -2.50
C ALA A 47 -0.12 5.35 -1.58
N VAL A 48 0.13 5.33 -0.27
CA VAL A 48 -0.69 4.58 0.71
C VAL A 48 -1.22 5.41 1.87
N CYS A 49 -0.74 6.65 2.01
CA CYS A 49 -1.23 7.62 2.97
C CYS A 49 -1.81 8.83 2.24
N GLY A 50 -0.95 9.68 1.69
CA GLY A 50 -1.33 10.85 0.92
C GLY A 50 -0.27 11.95 1.04
N PHE A 51 -0.58 13.12 0.51
CA PHE A 51 0.28 14.30 0.60
C PHE A 51 -0.58 15.55 0.77
N PRO A 52 -0.26 16.45 1.73
CA PRO A 52 0.75 16.33 2.79
C PRO A 52 0.51 15.15 3.76
N THR A 53 1.59 14.54 4.26
CA THR A 53 1.53 13.22 4.93
C THR A 53 0.78 13.23 6.25
N GLU A 54 1.00 14.22 7.12
CA GLU A 54 0.34 14.25 8.43
C GLU A 54 -1.16 14.54 8.30
N GLU A 55 -1.53 15.45 7.42
CA GLU A 55 -2.92 15.80 7.11
C GLU A 55 -3.67 14.60 6.52
N ALA A 56 -3.04 13.89 5.58
CA ALA A 56 -3.61 12.66 5.03
C ALA A 56 -3.75 11.57 6.11
N ARG A 57 -2.77 11.45 7.01
CA ARG A 57 -2.81 10.48 8.12
C ARG A 57 -3.95 10.79 9.09
N CYS A 58 -4.17 12.06 9.45
CA CYS A 58 -5.28 12.50 10.27
C CYS A 58 -6.63 12.20 9.58
N LEU A 59 -6.77 12.57 8.31
CA LEU A 59 -7.99 12.31 7.55
C LEU A 59 -8.33 10.81 7.47
N ILE A 60 -7.31 9.97 7.23
CA ILE A 60 -7.47 8.50 7.22
C ILE A 60 -7.97 8.03 8.59
N ALA A 61 -7.34 8.49 9.67
CA ALA A 61 -7.72 8.09 11.04
C ALA A 61 -9.13 8.54 11.42
N GLU A 62 -9.60 9.69 10.91
CA GLU A 62 -10.96 10.19 11.14
C GLU A 62 -12.01 9.47 10.28
N THR A 63 -11.65 9.06 9.07
CA THR A 63 -12.59 8.52 8.07
C THR A 63 -12.72 6.99 8.17
N GLU A 64 -11.62 6.27 8.38
CA GLU A 64 -11.62 4.81 8.44
C GLU A 64 -12.04 4.31 9.83
N LYS A 65 -13.15 3.57 9.88
CA LYS A 65 -13.71 3.04 11.13
C LYS A 65 -13.06 1.74 11.59
N PHE A 66 -11.83 1.46 11.16
CA PHE A 66 -11.11 0.23 11.45
C PHE A 66 -9.62 0.49 11.59
N ASP A 67 -8.93 -0.40 12.31
CA ASP A 67 -7.47 -0.40 12.38
C ASP A 67 -6.88 -1.13 11.16
N ARG A 68 -5.97 -0.46 10.46
CA ARG A 68 -5.22 -1.05 9.34
C ARG A 68 -4.29 -2.18 9.80
N GLY A 69 -3.86 -2.18 11.06
CA GLY A 69 -2.88 -3.13 11.58
C GLY A 69 -1.60 -3.09 10.75
N MET A 70 -1.25 -4.22 10.12
CA MET A 70 -0.07 -4.29 9.22
C MET A 70 -0.37 -3.84 7.78
N TYR A 71 -1.62 -3.53 7.44
CA TYR A 71 -1.97 -3.08 6.10
C TYR A 71 -1.30 -1.74 5.77
N ALA A 72 -0.75 -1.65 4.56
CA ALA A 72 0.02 -0.52 4.05
C ALA A 72 1.34 -0.21 4.79
N GLY A 73 1.67 -0.90 5.89
CA GLY A 73 2.95 -0.77 6.60
C GLY A 73 4.14 -1.38 5.84
N PRO A 74 5.39 -1.12 6.25
CA PRO A 74 6.56 -1.77 5.68
C PRO A 74 6.67 -3.21 6.19
N ILE A 75 6.80 -4.17 5.27
CA ILE A 75 6.93 -5.61 5.56
C ILE A 75 8.22 -6.11 4.93
N GLY A 76 9.15 -6.61 5.73
CA GLY A 76 10.49 -6.93 5.25
C GLY A 76 11.45 -7.35 6.35
N TRP A 77 12.74 -7.24 6.06
CA TRP A 77 13.81 -7.64 6.95
C TRP A 77 15.04 -6.71 6.80
N PHE A 78 15.80 -6.62 7.88
CA PHE A 78 17.18 -6.11 7.92
C PHE A 78 18.10 -7.29 8.17
N GLY A 79 19.25 -7.39 7.48
CA GLY A 79 20.18 -8.49 7.72
C GLY A 79 21.50 -8.41 6.99
N GLY A 80 22.59 -8.60 7.73
CA GLY A 80 23.94 -8.63 7.18
C GLY A 80 24.31 -7.30 6.53
N GLU A 81 24.27 -7.26 5.21
CA GLU A 81 24.65 -6.11 4.37
C GLU A 81 23.46 -5.56 3.55
N GLU A 82 22.26 -6.14 3.71
CA GLU A 82 21.10 -5.81 2.89
C GLU A 82 19.81 -5.68 3.73
N ALA A 83 18.89 -4.89 3.17
CA ALA A 83 17.55 -4.71 3.70
C ALA A 83 16.56 -4.67 2.55
N GLU A 84 15.46 -5.41 2.68
CA GLU A 84 14.40 -5.42 1.69
C GLU A 84 13.04 -5.27 2.37
N PHE A 85 12.27 -4.28 1.92
CA PHE A 85 10.93 -3.99 2.40
C PHE A 85 9.96 -3.81 1.24
N ALA A 86 8.81 -4.46 1.36
CA ALA A 86 7.64 -4.22 0.55
C ALA A 86 6.60 -3.42 1.35
N VAL A 87 5.73 -2.71 0.64
CA VAL A 87 4.54 -2.12 1.25
C VAL A 87 3.51 -3.24 1.44
N GLY A 88 2.94 -3.36 2.65
CA GLY A 88 1.99 -4.37 3.09
C GLY A 88 0.60 -4.25 2.47
N ILE A 89 0.53 -4.19 1.14
CA ILE A 89 -0.69 -4.21 0.34
C ILE A 89 -0.84 -5.57 -0.34
N ARG A 90 -2.03 -5.84 -0.92
CA ARG A 90 -2.32 -7.13 -1.58
C ARG A 90 -2.06 -8.31 -0.63
N SER A 91 -2.33 -8.08 0.65
CA SER A 91 -2.07 -8.96 1.79
C SER A 91 -3.35 -9.19 2.61
N ALA A 92 -3.30 -10.16 3.50
CA ALA A 92 -4.37 -10.44 4.46
C ALA A 92 -3.76 -10.60 5.86
N LEU A 93 -4.39 -10.01 6.87
CA LEU A 93 -4.01 -10.24 8.27
C LEU A 93 -4.79 -11.44 8.79
N VAL A 94 -4.12 -12.58 8.97
CA VAL A 94 -4.73 -13.81 9.46
C VAL A 94 -4.57 -13.90 10.97
N LYS A 95 -5.69 -14.07 11.67
CA LYS A 95 -5.73 -14.21 13.13
C LYS A 95 -6.40 -15.52 13.52
N GLN A 96 -5.66 -16.36 14.24
CA GLN A 96 -6.14 -17.66 14.69
C GLN A 96 -7.44 -17.51 15.50
N GLY A 97 -8.44 -18.33 15.18
CA GLY A 97 -9.76 -18.30 15.81
C GLY A 97 -10.67 -17.13 15.39
N VAL A 98 -10.20 -16.20 14.56
CA VAL A 98 -10.97 -15.04 14.08
C VAL A 98 -11.19 -15.09 12.57
N GLY A 99 -10.18 -15.51 11.80
CA GLY A 99 -10.23 -15.57 10.34
C GLY A 99 -9.18 -14.66 9.70
N ALA A 100 -9.51 -14.08 8.55
CA ALA A 100 -8.61 -13.21 7.79
C ALA A 100 -9.27 -11.84 7.53
N PHE A 101 -8.52 -10.77 7.77
CA PHE A 101 -8.90 -9.42 7.37
C PHE A 101 -8.28 -9.10 6.02
N LEU A 102 -9.12 -8.79 5.03
CA LEU A 102 -8.71 -8.37 3.70
C LEU A 102 -8.82 -6.86 3.62
N TYR A 103 -7.79 -6.22 3.06
CA TYR A 103 -7.75 -4.78 2.92
C TYR A 103 -7.45 -4.40 1.47
N ALA A 104 -8.10 -3.34 1.01
CA ALA A 104 -7.72 -2.62 -0.19
C ALA A 104 -7.96 -1.13 0.01
N GLY A 105 -7.20 -0.32 -0.70
CA GLY A 105 -7.27 1.13 -0.67
C GLY A 105 -6.99 1.66 -2.06
N THR A 106 -7.47 2.86 -2.32
CA THR A 106 -7.29 3.58 -3.58
C THR A 106 -6.89 5.02 -3.30
N GLY A 107 -6.18 5.64 -4.24
CA GLY A 107 -5.74 7.01 -4.10
C GLY A 107 -6.85 7.96 -4.51
N ILE A 108 -7.31 8.81 -3.60
CA ILE A 108 -8.34 9.80 -3.88
C ILE A 108 -7.69 11.14 -4.20
N VAL A 109 -8.08 11.73 -5.32
CA VAL A 109 -7.64 13.07 -5.74
C VAL A 109 -8.85 13.90 -6.15
N GLU A 110 -8.64 15.20 -6.35
CA GLU A 110 -9.66 16.06 -6.94
C GLU A 110 -10.09 15.50 -8.31
N GLY A 111 -11.39 15.31 -8.50
CA GLY A 111 -11.95 14.70 -9.71
C GLY A 111 -12.09 13.17 -9.68
N SER A 112 -11.69 12.49 -8.60
CA SER A 112 -12.00 11.06 -8.40
C SER A 112 -13.52 10.81 -8.43
N ASN A 113 -13.92 9.69 -9.05
CA ASN A 113 -15.32 9.26 -9.11
C ASN A 113 -15.57 8.12 -8.10
N PRO A 114 -16.45 8.27 -7.10
CA PRO A 114 -16.64 7.27 -6.06
C PRO A 114 -16.95 5.85 -6.57
N SER A 115 -17.73 5.71 -7.65
CA SER A 115 -18.06 4.41 -8.22
C SER A 115 -16.84 3.75 -8.86
N SER A 116 -16.04 4.51 -9.62
CA SER A 116 -14.80 3.99 -10.21
C SER A 116 -13.76 3.60 -9.15
N GLU A 117 -13.67 4.38 -8.07
CA GLU A 117 -12.79 4.07 -6.93
C GLU A 117 -13.20 2.76 -6.24
N TRP A 118 -14.52 2.53 -6.09
CA TRP A 118 -15.05 1.28 -5.55
C TRP A 118 -14.71 0.07 -6.44
N GLU A 119 -14.91 0.19 -7.76
CA GLU A 119 -14.53 -0.86 -8.72
C GLU A 119 -13.03 -1.19 -8.65
N GLU A 120 -12.16 -0.19 -8.45
CA GLU A 120 -10.73 -0.42 -8.25
C GLU A 120 -10.44 -1.21 -6.97
N LEU A 121 -11.16 -0.95 -5.87
CA LEU A 121 -11.04 -1.73 -4.63
C LEU A 121 -11.47 -3.19 -4.84
N GLU A 122 -12.59 -3.43 -5.53
CA GLU A 122 -13.07 -4.77 -5.85
C GLU A 122 -12.05 -5.56 -6.68
N LEU A 123 -11.47 -4.92 -7.72
CA LEU A 123 -10.42 -5.53 -8.55
C LEU A 123 -9.18 -5.91 -7.72
N LYS A 124 -8.80 -5.08 -6.73
CA LYS A 124 -7.69 -5.35 -5.81
C LYS A 124 -7.97 -6.52 -4.88
N ILE A 125 -9.18 -6.61 -4.33
CA ILE A 125 -9.60 -7.67 -3.38
C ILE A 125 -9.87 -8.99 -4.10
N MET A 126 -10.34 -8.97 -5.35
CA MET A 126 -10.73 -10.15 -6.13
C MET A 126 -9.66 -11.25 -6.18
N GLN A 127 -8.38 -10.90 -5.98
CA GLN A 127 -7.32 -11.90 -5.88
C GLN A 127 -7.52 -12.90 -4.74
N PHE A 128 -8.04 -12.43 -3.60
CA PHE A 128 -8.27 -13.24 -2.42
C PHE A 128 -9.57 -14.02 -2.55
N THR A 129 -10.63 -13.38 -3.03
CA THR A 129 -11.95 -14.03 -3.13
C THR A 129 -11.92 -15.21 -4.08
N LYS A 130 -11.24 -15.06 -5.24
CA LYS A 130 -11.01 -16.18 -6.17
C LYS A 130 -10.16 -17.30 -5.58
N LEU A 131 -9.12 -16.96 -4.81
CA LEU A 131 -8.21 -17.95 -4.22
C LEU A 131 -8.89 -18.73 -3.08
N LEU A 132 -9.60 -18.01 -2.21
CA LEU A 132 -10.25 -18.55 -1.02
C LEU A 132 -11.66 -19.10 -1.32
N ARG A 133 -12.12 -19.01 -2.57
CA ARG A 133 -13.48 -19.38 -3.00
C ARG A 133 -14.57 -18.75 -2.12
N LEU A 134 -14.32 -17.53 -1.68
CA LEU A 134 -15.29 -16.78 -0.89
C LEU A 134 -16.32 -16.19 -1.84
N GLU A 135 -17.58 -16.53 -1.62
CA GLU A 135 -18.68 -15.70 -2.11
C GLU A 135 -18.67 -14.42 -1.26
N VAL A 136 -18.27 -13.31 -1.86
CA VAL A 136 -18.49 -12.01 -1.22
C VAL A 136 -20.00 -11.78 -1.29
N PRO A 137 -20.70 -11.65 -0.15
CA PRO A 137 -22.10 -11.24 -0.20
C PRO A 137 -22.14 -9.91 -0.93
N LEU A 138 -22.87 -9.85 -2.06
CA LEU A 138 -23.26 -8.57 -2.61
C LEU A 138 -24.01 -7.86 -1.48
N LEU A 139 -23.57 -6.66 -1.12
CA LEU A 139 -24.35 -5.78 -0.26
C LEU A 139 -25.56 -5.34 -1.09
N ASP A 140 -26.55 -6.22 -1.16
CA ASP A 140 -27.88 -5.88 -1.65
C ASP A 140 -28.48 -4.91 -0.63
N ASN A 141 -28.50 -3.62 -1.01
CA ASN A 141 -29.26 -2.54 -0.40
C ASN A 141 -29.02 -2.29 1.09
N VAL A 142 -28.06 -1.41 1.39
CA VAL A 142 -28.20 -0.51 2.54
C VAL A 142 -28.65 0.83 1.97
N LEU A 143 -29.95 1.11 2.14
CA LEU A 143 -30.58 2.43 1.96
C LEU A 143 -29.93 3.47 2.89
#